data_AF-A0A485KGG7-F1
#
_entry.id   AF-A0A485KGG7-F1
#
_cell.length_a   1.000
_cell.length_b   1.000
_cell.length_c   1.000
_cell.angle_alpha   90.00
_cell.angle_beta   90.00
_cell.angle_gamma   90.00
#
_symmetry.space_group_name_H-M   'P 1'
#
loop_
_entity.id
_entity.type
_entity.pdbx_description
1 polymer ?
#
loop_
_entity_poly.entity_id
_entity_poly.type
_entity_poly.pdbx_seq_one_letter_code
_entity_poly.pdbx_strand_id
1 'polypeptide(L)'
;MASDLMNISDINDERNGLLLFKPLEHAFDHFQISFIYNNADDCFHLKLFDPSIRNKPLIDLIQDPNHKKVLRAAVKGKKRCTFDLHTTFGDLDNKVLNVSVMKRPYKRCLNLQARLARAMARKKNAIEQTYDFDDFWSEGLAVEEIMDKFFKSTEQY
;
A
#
# COMPACT_ATOMS: atom_id res chain seq x y z
N MET A 1 13.62 -9.36 20.06
CA MET A 1 13.85 -7.91 20.32
C MET A 1 13.22 -7.04 19.24
N ALA A 2 13.74 -6.97 17.99
CA ALA A 2 13.06 -6.23 16.90
C ALA A 2 11.91 -7.02 16.24
N SER A 3 12.01 -8.36 16.24
CA SER A 3 11.00 -9.29 15.74
C SER A 3 9.66 -9.17 16.48
N ASP A 4 9.73 -9.04 17.80
CA ASP A 4 8.56 -9.05 18.69
C ASP A 4 7.83 -7.71 18.67
N LEU A 5 8.56 -6.60 18.46
CA LEU A 5 8.00 -5.26 18.33
C LEU A 5 7.27 -5.06 16.98
N MET A 6 7.74 -5.76 15.94
CA MET A 6 7.16 -5.70 14.59
C MET A 6 6.16 -6.83 14.32
N ASN A 7 6.00 -7.77 15.27
CA ASN A 7 5.17 -8.95 15.12
C ASN A 7 5.51 -9.75 13.83
N ILE A 8 6.80 -9.78 13.47
CA ILE A 8 7.34 -10.51 12.31
C ILE A 8 7.83 -11.85 12.84
N SER A 9 6.92 -12.83 12.90
CA SER A 9 7.21 -14.21 13.29
C SER A 9 7.94 -15.00 12.20
N ASP A 10 7.75 -14.61 10.93
CA ASP A 10 8.45 -15.16 9.78
C ASP A 10 8.77 -14.04 8.78
N ILE A 11 10.05 -13.90 8.44
CA ILE A 11 10.52 -12.92 7.44
C ILE A 11 10.05 -13.28 6.03
N ASN A 12 9.80 -14.57 5.77
CA ASN A 12 9.37 -15.09 4.47
C ASN A 12 7.83 -15.12 4.31
N ASP A 13 7.08 -14.62 5.30
CA ASP A 13 5.63 -14.52 5.20
C ASP A 13 5.24 -13.64 3.99
N GLU A 14 4.45 -14.19 3.07
CA GLU A 14 3.99 -13.51 1.87
C GLU A 14 3.21 -12.22 2.20
N ARG A 15 2.61 -12.13 3.39
CA ARG A 15 1.91 -10.93 3.89
C ARG A 15 2.86 -9.79 4.25
N ASN A 16 4.17 -10.03 4.33
CA ASN A 16 5.16 -8.94 4.48
C ASN A 16 5.34 -8.14 3.18
N GLY A 17 4.93 -8.70 2.03
CA GLY A 17 5.12 -8.09 0.71
C GLY A 17 3.81 -7.67 0.05
N LEU A 18 3.91 -6.67 -0.84
CA LEU A 18 2.85 -6.29 -1.77
C LEU A 18 3.45 -6.22 -3.18
N LEU A 19 3.00 -7.10 -4.08
CA LEU A 19 3.43 -7.07 -5.47
C LEU A 19 2.60 -6.04 -6.24
N LEU A 20 3.28 -5.02 -6.78
CA LEU A 20 2.63 -3.92 -7.49
C LEU A 20 2.95 -3.96 -8.99
N PHE A 21 2.01 -3.47 -9.79
CA PHE A 21 2.28 -3.13 -11.18
C PHE A 21 3.32 -2.01 -11.23
N LYS A 22 4.30 -2.09 -12.15
CA LYS A 22 5.50 -1.23 -12.14
C LYS A 22 5.25 0.29 -11.97
N PRO A 23 4.27 0.91 -12.65
CA PRO A 23 3.91 2.31 -12.38
C PRO A 23 3.45 2.59 -10.94
N LEU A 24 2.69 1.67 -10.35
CA LEU A 24 2.23 1.79 -8.96
C LEU A 24 3.37 1.55 -7.98
N GLU A 25 4.24 0.56 -8.24
CA GLU A 25 5.46 0.31 -7.48
C GLU A 25 6.32 1.58 -7.42
N HIS A 26 6.60 2.17 -8.59
CA HIS A 26 7.37 3.42 -8.68
C HIS A 26 6.71 4.55 -7.86
N ALA A 27 5.41 4.78 -8.01
CA ALA A 27 4.73 5.84 -7.27
C ALA A 27 4.69 5.57 -5.75
N PHE A 28 4.59 4.30 -5.35
CA PHE A 28 4.59 3.88 -3.95
C PHE A 28 5.97 4.08 -3.30
N ASP A 29 7.05 3.69 -3.99
CA ASP A 29 8.44 3.85 -3.53
C ASP A 29 8.85 5.33 -3.41
N HIS A 30 8.31 6.18 -4.29
CA HIS A 30 8.53 7.64 -4.24
C HIS A 30 7.56 8.36 -3.32
N PHE A 31 6.75 7.62 -2.56
CA PHE A 31 5.81 8.16 -1.58
C PHE A 31 4.75 9.10 -2.17
N GLN A 32 4.42 8.89 -3.44
CA GLN A 32 3.42 9.66 -4.17
C GLN A 32 2.02 9.08 -3.97
N ILE A 33 1.94 7.79 -3.69
CA ILE A 33 0.73 7.07 -3.30
C ILE A 33 0.98 6.21 -2.07
N SER A 34 -0.10 5.83 -1.38
CA SER A 34 -0.11 4.83 -0.32
C SER A 34 -1.41 4.04 -0.31
N PHE A 35 -1.45 2.96 0.44
CA PHE A 35 -2.67 2.19 0.70
C PHE A 35 -3.08 2.39 2.16
N ILE A 36 -4.21 3.07 2.37
CA ILE A 36 -4.75 3.41 3.68
C ILE A 36 -5.84 2.41 4.03
N TYR A 37 -5.72 1.77 5.19
CA TYR A 37 -6.75 0.85 5.64
C TYR A 37 -7.97 1.60 6.17
N ASN A 38 -9.15 1.17 5.78
CA ASN A 38 -10.43 1.68 6.24
C ASN A 38 -11.14 0.60 7.08
N ASN A 39 -11.44 0.94 8.34
CA ASN A 39 -12.12 0.03 9.27
C ASN A 39 -13.58 -0.24 8.86
N ALA A 40 -14.24 0.68 8.15
CA ALA A 40 -15.67 0.59 7.85
C ALA A 40 -15.99 -0.51 6.83
N ASP A 41 -15.11 -0.74 5.87
CA ASP A 41 -15.26 -1.74 4.80
C ASP A 41 -14.17 -2.82 4.79
N ASP A 42 -13.32 -2.85 5.84
CA ASP A 42 -12.21 -3.81 6.02
C ASP A 42 -11.23 -3.85 4.83
N CYS A 43 -11.08 -2.73 4.12
CA CYS A 43 -10.37 -2.66 2.85
C CYS A 43 -9.24 -1.61 2.87
N PHE A 44 -8.25 -1.81 2.01
CA PHE A 44 -7.23 -0.79 1.76
C PHE A 44 -7.66 0.08 0.57
N HIS A 45 -7.61 1.40 0.73
CA HIS A 45 -7.87 2.36 -0.32
C HIS A 45 -6.57 3.01 -0.77
N LEU A 46 -6.36 3.11 -2.07
CA LEU A 46 -5.26 3.90 -2.59
C LEU A 46 -5.52 5.37 -2.25
N LYS A 47 -4.52 6.04 -1.68
CA LYS A 47 -4.51 7.48 -1.46
C LYS A 47 -3.42 8.12 -2.30
N LEU A 48 -3.79 9.12 -3.08
CA LEU A 48 -2.87 9.97 -3.79
C LEU A 48 -2.35 11.08 -2.87
N PHE A 49 -1.05 11.09 -2.62
CA PHE A 49 -0.35 12.08 -1.79
C PHE A 49 0.35 13.18 -2.61
N ASP A 50 0.67 12.90 -3.87
CA ASP A 50 1.30 13.85 -4.79
C ASP A 50 0.32 14.24 -5.91
N PRO A 51 -0.35 15.41 -5.84
CA PRO A 51 -1.28 15.84 -6.88
C PRO A 51 -0.64 16.05 -8.26
N SER A 52 0.69 16.21 -8.34
CA SER A 52 1.39 16.47 -9.61
C SER A 52 1.34 15.30 -10.59
N ILE A 53 1.09 14.08 -10.08
CA ILE A 53 0.95 12.88 -10.92
C ILE A 53 -0.51 12.53 -11.22
N ARG A 54 -1.47 13.27 -10.67
CA ARG A 54 -2.91 12.97 -10.77
C ARG A 54 -3.36 12.69 -12.22
N ASN A 55 -2.96 13.55 -13.15
CA ASN A 55 -3.37 13.45 -14.55
C ASN A 55 -2.40 12.63 -15.42
N LYS A 56 -1.39 11.99 -14.82
CA LYS A 56 -0.42 11.18 -15.55
C LYS A 56 -1.00 9.78 -15.80
N PRO A 57 -1.06 9.31 -17.05
CA PRO A 57 -1.39 7.92 -17.36
C PRO A 57 -0.38 6.96 -16.73
N LEU A 58 -0.84 5.84 -16.19
CA LEU A 58 0.05 4.84 -15.58
C LEU A 58 1.11 4.33 -16.57
N ILE A 59 0.73 4.18 -17.84
CA ILE A 59 1.62 3.68 -18.90
C ILE A 59 2.83 4.59 -19.15
N ASP A 60 2.75 5.88 -18.80
CA ASP A 60 3.82 6.83 -19.07
C ASP A 60 5.02 6.62 -18.16
N LEU A 61 4.80 6.08 -16.96
CA LEU A 61 5.86 5.72 -16.00
C LEU A 61 6.59 4.42 -16.35
N ILE A 62 6.08 3.63 -17.30
CA ILE A 62 6.80 2.45 -17.78
C ILE A 62 8.00 2.95 -18.59
N GLN A 63 9.21 2.90 -18.06
CA GLN A 63 10.37 3.42 -18.81
C GLN A 63 10.78 2.52 -19.98
N ASP A 64 10.58 1.20 -19.84
CA ASP A 64 10.98 0.22 -20.84
C ASP A 64 10.03 0.23 -22.07
N PRO A 65 10.55 0.54 -23.28
CA PRO A 65 9.76 0.53 -24.51
C PRO A 65 9.16 -0.85 -24.85
N ASN A 66 9.83 -1.94 -24.49
CA ASN A 66 9.35 -3.30 -24.71
C ASN A 66 8.17 -3.62 -23.80
N HIS A 67 8.22 -3.22 -22.53
CA HIS A 67 7.07 -3.35 -21.63
C HIS A 67 5.86 -2.54 -22.13
N LYS A 68 6.07 -1.31 -22.63
CA LYS A 68 5.00 -0.53 -23.27
C LYS A 68 4.41 -1.25 -24.49
N LYS A 69 5.24 -1.84 -25.35
CA LYS A 69 4.78 -2.59 -26.53
C LYS A 69 3.97 -3.82 -26.14
N VAL A 70 4.44 -4.60 -25.16
CA VAL A 70 3.74 -5.79 -24.66
C VAL A 70 2.38 -5.42 -24.07
N LEU A 71 2.33 -4.38 -23.23
CA LEU A 71 1.07 -3.91 -22.63
C LEU A 71 0.08 -3.43 -23.71
N ARG A 72 0.54 -2.63 -24.68
CA ARG A 72 -0.30 -2.15 -25.79
C ARG A 72 -0.78 -3.30 -26.68
N ALA A 73 0.05 -4.32 -26.91
CA ALA A 73 -0.34 -5.51 -27.67
C ALA A 73 -1.38 -6.35 -26.92
N ALA A 74 -1.22 -6.51 -25.60
CA ALA A 74 -2.18 -7.22 -24.74
C ALA A 74 -3.55 -6.53 -24.73
N VAL A 75 -3.60 -5.20 -24.71
CA VAL A 75 -4.85 -4.43 -24.79
C VAL A 75 -5.49 -4.51 -26.18
N LYS A 76 -4.70 -4.48 -27.26
CA LYS A 76 -5.21 -4.61 -28.64
C LYS A 76 -5.69 -6.03 -29.00
N GLY A 77 -5.20 -7.07 -28.28
CA GLY A 77 -5.33 -8.49 -28.63
C GLY A 77 -6.67 -9.20 -28.35
N LYS A 78 -7.71 -8.52 -27.84
CA LYS A 78 -9.10 -8.99 -27.53
C LYS A 78 -9.43 -9.40 -26.07
N LYS A 79 -10.67 -9.06 -25.70
CA LYS A 79 -11.65 -9.56 -24.68
C LYS A 79 -11.27 -9.79 -23.21
N ARG A 80 -10.01 -10.04 -22.83
CA ARG A 80 -9.68 -10.45 -21.43
C ARG A 80 -8.92 -9.42 -20.60
N CYS A 81 -8.36 -8.39 -21.22
CA CYS A 81 -7.70 -7.31 -20.49
C CYS A 81 -8.66 -6.13 -20.37
N THR A 82 -9.18 -5.89 -19.16
CA THR A 82 -10.03 -4.72 -18.82
C THR A 82 -9.20 -3.48 -18.47
N PHE A 83 -7.88 -3.55 -18.62
CA PHE A 83 -6.99 -2.43 -18.31
C PHE A 83 -7.12 -1.34 -19.37
N ASP A 84 -7.54 -0.15 -18.96
CA ASP A 84 -7.59 1.03 -19.81
C ASP A 84 -6.24 1.76 -19.79
N LEU A 85 -5.64 1.92 -20.97
CA LEU A 85 -4.35 2.60 -21.15
C LEU A 85 -4.41 4.09 -20.75
N HIS A 86 -5.61 4.66 -20.70
CA HIS A 86 -5.86 6.04 -20.29
C HIS A 86 -6.08 6.19 -18.78
N THR A 87 -6.09 5.10 -18.00
CA THR A 87 -6.21 5.19 -16.54
C THR A 87 -5.06 6.02 -15.97
N THR A 88 -5.43 7.06 -15.23
CA THR A 88 -4.51 7.97 -14.54
C THR A 88 -4.39 7.61 -13.06
N PHE A 89 -3.42 8.21 -12.35
CA PHE A 89 -3.36 8.08 -10.89
C PHE A 89 -4.57 8.71 -10.19
N GLY A 90 -5.16 9.75 -10.77
CA GLY A 90 -6.36 10.39 -10.24
C GLY A 90 -7.57 9.47 -10.27
N ASP A 91 -7.69 8.61 -11.28
CA ASP A 91 -8.80 7.63 -11.39
C ASP A 91 -8.69 6.51 -10.35
N LEU A 92 -7.47 6.29 -9.84
CA LEU A 92 -7.17 5.31 -8.81
C LEU A 92 -7.32 5.85 -7.38
N ASP A 93 -7.41 7.17 -7.19
CA ASP A 93 -7.54 7.75 -5.85
C ASP A 93 -8.84 7.27 -5.18
N ASN A 94 -8.72 6.83 -3.94
CA ASN A 94 -9.73 6.15 -3.12
C ASN A 94 -10.26 4.81 -3.65
N LYS A 95 -9.66 4.24 -4.72
CA LYS A 95 -10.03 2.89 -5.18
C LYS A 95 -9.55 1.82 -4.21
N VAL A 96 -10.39 0.81 -4.03
CA VAL A 96 -10.09 -0.34 -3.17
C VAL A 96 -9.03 -1.23 -3.81
N LEU A 97 -8.00 -1.55 -3.03
CA LEU A 97 -7.06 -2.61 -3.32
C LEU A 97 -7.73 -3.96 -3.02
N ASN A 98 -8.24 -4.61 -4.06
CA ASN A 98 -8.88 -5.90 -3.94
C ASN A 98 -7.84 -7.01 -3.73
N VAL A 99 -7.65 -7.42 -2.49
CA VAL A 99 -6.84 -8.57 -2.10
C VAL A 99 -7.78 -9.71 -1.69
N SER A 100 -7.45 -10.94 -2.06
CA SER A 100 -8.14 -12.09 -1.49
C SER A 100 -7.94 -12.08 0.04
N VAL A 101 -9.02 -12.19 0.81
CA VAL A 101 -9.05 -12.08 2.29
C VAL A 101 -7.95 -12.91 2.97
N MET A 102 -7.61 -14.07 2.39
CA MET A 102 -6.62 -15.02 2.92
C MET A 102 -5.15 -14.61 2.75
N LYS A 103 -4.83 -13.61 1.92
CA LYS A 103 -3.44 -13.25 1.53
C LYS A 103 -3.16 -11.75 1.56
N ARG A 104 -3.88 -11.00 2.40
CA ARG A 104 -3.69 -9.54 2.50
C ARG A 104 -2.37 -9.19 3.20
N PRO A 105 -1.65 -8.17 2.73
CA PRO A 105 -0.45 -7.71 3.42
C PRO A 105 -0.76 -7.24 4.85
N TYR A 106 0.22 -7.33 5.73
CA TYR A 106 0.08 -6.85 7.11
C TYR A 106 -0.21 -5.34 7.13
N LYS A 107 -1.20 -4.93 7.94
CA LYS A 107 -1.61 -3.53 8.08
C LYS A 107 -0.43 -2.63 8.50
N ARG A 108 0.42 -3.12 9.40
CA ARG A 108 1.64 -2.43 9.89
C ARG A 108 2.59 -2.01 8.77
N CYS A 109 2.82 -2.86 7.77
CA CYS A 109 3.77 -2.59 6.68
C CYS A 109 3.29 -1.42 5.83
N LEU A 110 2.00 -1.40 5.52
CA LEU A 110 1.38 -0.33 4.75
C LEU A 110 1.21 0.96 5.58
N ASN A 111 1.00 0.85 6.90
CA ASN A 111 0.89 2.01 7.77
C ASN A 111 2.20 2.80 7.85
N LEU A 112 3.33 2.10 8.01
CA LEU A 112 4.64 2.75 8.01
C LEU A 112 4.85 3.57 6.74
N GLN A 113 4.63 2.97 5.57
CA GLN A 113 4.78 3.65 4.29
C GLN A 113 3.81 4.83 4.17
N ALA A 114 2.56 4.67 4.58
CA ALA A 114 1.55 5.72 4.56
C ALA A 114 1.92 6.92 5.44
N ARG A 115 2.48 6.69 6.63
CA ARG A 115 2.94 7.76 7.53
C ARG A 115 4.11 8.54 6.93
N LEU A 116 5.07 7.83 6.33
CA LEU A 116 6.21 8.45 5.65
C LEU A 116 5.73 9.28 4.45
N ALA A 117 4.82 8.74 3.64
CA ALA A 117 4.26 9.45 2.50
C ALA A 117 3.50 10.70 2.89
N ARG A 118 2.66 10.62 3.93
CA ARG A 118 2.01 11.79 4.51
C ARG A 118 3.02 12.84 4.99
N ALA A 119 4.05 12.44 5.72
CA ALA A 119 5.07 13.37 6.23
C ALA A 119 5.79 14.11 5.08
N MET A 120 6.14 13.40 4.00
CA MET A 120 6.74 14.00 2.81
C MET A 120 5.77 14.91 2.06
N ALA A 121 4.52 14.50 1.89
CA ALA A 121 3.49 15.32 1.25
C ALA A 121 3.23 16.61 2.03
N ARG A 122 3.18 16.56 3.37
CA ARG A 122 3.09 17.74 4.23
C ARG A 122 4.29 18.67 4.07
N LYS A 123 5.51 18.12 4.05
CA LYS A 123 6.73 18.92 3.84
C LYS A 123 6.70 19.65 2.49
N LYS A 124 6.07 19.06 1.48
CA LYS A 124 5.89 19.64 0.14
C LYS A 124 4.65 20.53 -0.01
N ASN A 125 3.84 20.69 1.04
CA ASN A 125 2.51 21.32 0.98
C ASN A 125 1.60 20.72 -0.11
N ALA A 126 1.75 19.42 -0.39
CA ALA A 126 1.02 18.70 -1.43
C ALA A 126 -0.36 18.21 -0.96
N ILE A 127 -0.59 18.19 0.35
CA ILE A 127 -1.86 17.84 0.99
C ILE A 127 -2.20 18.85 2.09
N GLU A 128 -3.46 18.88 2.49
CA GLU A 128 -3.92 19.66 3.63
C GLU A 128 -3.15 19.26 4.91
N GLN A 129 -2.72 20.23 5.70
CA GLN A 129 -1.95 19.95 6.91
C GLN A 129 -2.76 19.22 8.00
N THR A 130 -4.09 19.36 7.93
CA THR A 130 -5.07 18.72 8.80
C THR A 130 -5.44 17.31 8.36
N TYR A 131 -5.05 16.89 7.14
CA TYR A 131 -5.35 15.55 6.67
C TYR A 131 -4.59 14.51 7.50
N ASP A 132 -5.35 13.60 8.09
CA ASP A 132 -4.85 12.44 8.80
C ASP A 132 -5.71 11.21 8.46
N PHE A 133 -5.22 10.03 8.83
CA PHE A 133 -5.92 8.77 8.70
C PHE A 133 -5.74 7.97 9.99
N ASP A 134 -6.71 7.10 10.29
CA ASP A 134 -6.69 6.30 11.51
C ASP A 134 -5.43 5.45 11.60
N ASP A 135 -4.97 5.20 12.83
CA ASP A 135 -3.88 4.27 13.03
C ASP A 135 -4.36 2.83 12.79
N PHE A 136 -3.74 2.17 11.81
CA PHE A 136 -3.98 0.77 11.50
C PHE A 136 -2.73 -0.10 11.76
N TRP A 137 -1.85 0.33 12.66
CA TRP A 137 -0.57 -0.33 12.93
C TRP A 137 -0.77 -1.61 13.74
N SER A 138 -1.60 -1.50 14.77
CA SER A 138 -1.99 -2.59 15.65
C SER A 138 -3.01 -3.48 14.93
N GLU A 139 -2.57 -4.67 14.50
CA GLU A 139 -3.48 -5.74 14.08
C GLU A 139 -4.22 -6.35 15.27
N GLY A 140 -4.95 -5.53 16.03
CA GLY A 140 -5.92 -5.98 17.02
C GLY A 140 -5.36 -6.59 18.31
N LEU A 141 -4.12 -6.29 18.70
CA LEU A 141 -3.66 -6.52 20.08
C LEU A 141 -3.21 -5.21 20.69
N ALA A 142 -3.77 -4.89 21.86
CA ALA A 142 -3.29 -3.79 22.68
C ALA A 142 -1.86 -4.12 23.15
N VAL A 143 -1.00 -3.11 23.35
CA VAL A 143 0.37 -3.33 23.82
C VAL A 143 0.37 -4.11 25.14
N GLU A 144 -0.62 -3.86 25.97
CA GLU A 144 -0.87 -4.55 27.24
C GLU A 144 -1.16 -6.04 27.04
N GLU A 145 -1.93 -6.42 26.01
CA GLU A 145 -2.21 -7.83 25.67
C GLU A 145 -0.99 -8.55 25.08
N ILE A 146 -0.12 -7.82 24.37
CA ILE A 146 1.16 -8.33 23.87
C ILE A 146 2.10 -8.58 25.05
N MET A 147 2.17 -7.65 25.99
CA MET A 147 3.02 -7.77 27.20
C MET A 147 2.53 -8.89 28.12
N ASP A 148 1.22 -9.02 28.35
CA ASP A 148 0.65 -10.09 29.17
C ASP A 148 0.92 -11.50 28.59
N LYS A 149 0.79 -11.66 27.27
CA LYS A 149 1.16 -12.91 26.59
C LYS A 149 2.66 -13.21 26.67
N PHE A 150 3.50 -12.17 26.60
CA PHE A 150 4.95 -12.31 26.74
C PHE A 150 5.33 -12.80 28.13
N PHE A 151 4.83 -12.16 29.20
CA PHE A 151 5.12 -12.57 30.58
C PHE A 151 4.66 -14.00 30.89
N LYS A 152 3.46 -14.39 30.40
CA LYS A 152 2.96 -15.76 30.55
C LYS A 152 3.80 -16.80 29.81
N SER A 153 4.43 -16.45 28.70
CA SER A 153 5.30 -17.36 27.93
C SER A 153 6.70 -17.53 28.55
N THR A 154 7.16 -16.55 29.33
CA THR A 154 8.46 -16.58 30.03
C THR A 154 8.40 -17.26 31.39
N GLU A 155 7.21 -17.48 31.97
CA GLU A 155 7.01 -18.23 33.23
C GLU A 155 6.92 -19.75 33.04
N GLN A 156 7.02 -20.26 31.80
CA GLN A 156 7.01 -21.69 31.48
C GLN A 156 8.41 -22.28 31.21
N TYR A 157 9.48 -21.56 31.56
CA TYR A 157 10.87 -22.04 31.55
C TYR A 157 11.53 -21.84 32.92
#